data_AF-V9DST5-F1
#
_entry.id   AF-V9DST5-F1
#
_cell.length_a   1.000
_cell.length_b   1.000
_cell.length_c   1.000
_cell.angle_alpha   90.00
_cell.angle_beta   90.00
_cell.angle_gamma   90.00
#
_symmetry.space_group_name_H-M   'P 1'
#
loop_
_entity.id
_entity.type
_entity.pdbx_description
1 polymer ?
#
loop_
_entity_poly.entity_id
_entity_poly.type
_entity_poly.pdbx_seq_one_letter_code
_entity_poly.pdbx_strand_id
1 'polypeptide(L)'
;MTDPSETRDQLQQLRARAAEICANRVCARSRAVYRNSYTRFFVWLLTTRSTLLQPAFVSRVADLALDNDYSATQDSVPHASSFERLPTDQKLLRAAVSRALYGSITQPPLRFQELEAGDFVAWLLTLRTTTGAQLSFSASNTHHAGRFNLFRVYKERMSMTLEQGLTGLKKTIAAETAAGTGQPMKIGKDALPFDLYKFLCSVMLADTLMDMVFARTYTIIA
;
A
#
# COMPACT_ATOMS: atom_id res chain seq x y z
N MET A 1 -24.13 -29.52 -35.07
CA MET A 1 -23.77 -30.37 -33.91
C MET A 1 -22.31 -30.03 -33.59
N THR A 2 -22.06 -29.34 -32.48
CA THR A 2 -20.72 -28.92 -32.08
C THR A 2 -19.90 -30.13 -31.67
N ASP A 3 -18.64 -30.20 -32.11
CA ASP A 3 -17.78 -31.34 -31.87
C ASP A 3 -17.49 -31.48 -30.35
N PRO A 4 -17.69 -32.67 -29.74
CA PRO A 4 -17.39 -32.89 -28.33
C PRO A 4 -15.91 -32.67 -27.96
N SER A 5 -14.98 -32.72 -28.91
CA SER A 5 -13.57 -32.35 -28.71
C SER A 5 -13.38 -30.85 -28.55
N GLU A 6 -14.03 -30.06 -29.41
CA GLU A 6 -14.00 -28.59 -29.39
C GLU A 6 -14.59 -28.04 -28.07
N THR A 7 -15.63 -28.70 -27.56
CA THR A 7 -16.25 -28.34 -26.27
C THR A 7 -15.32 -28.62 -25.09
N ARG A 8 -14.52 -29.69 -25.15
CA ARG A 8 -13.55 -30.06 -24.09
C ARG A 8 -12.37 -29.08 -24.05
N ASP A 9 -11.87 -28.70 -25.22
CA ASP A 9 -10.77 -27.74 -25.34
C ASP A 9 -11.16 -26.35 -24.84
N GLN A 10 -12.36 -25.88 -25.19
CA GLN A 10 -12.92 -24.62 -24.66
C GLN A 10 -13.02 -24.64 -23.13
N LEU A 11 -13.45 -25.75 -22.54
CA LEU A 11 -13.61 -25.91 -21.10
C LEU A 11 -12.24 -25.93 -20.38
N GLN A 12 -11.23 -26.52 -21.01
CA GLN A 12 -9.86 -26.53 -20.51
C GLN A 12 -9.21 -25.13 -20.58
N GLN A 13 -9.47 -24.38 -21.65
CA GLN A 13 -9.02 -22.99 -21.80
C GLN A 13 -9.65 -22.06 -20.76
N LEU A 14 -10.95 -22.24 -20.48
CA LEU A 14 -11.65 -21.50 -19.43
C LEU A 14 -11.11 -21.84 -18.03
N ARG A 15 -10.80 -23.11 -17.76
CA ARG A 15 -10.17 -23.53 -16.50
C ARG A 15 -8.77 -22.94 -16.32
N ALA A 16 -7.96 -22.93 -17.38
CA ALA A 16 -6.63 -22.30 -17.36
C ALA A 16 -6.72 -20.80 -17.07
N ARG A 17 -7.63 -20.08 -17.74
CA ARG A 17 -7.90 -18.66 -17.45
C ARG A 17 -8.41 -18.44 -16.03
N ALA A 18 -9.31 -19.28 -15.53
CA ALA A 18 -9.78 -19.19 -14.16
C ALA A 18 -8.66 -19.44 -13.14
N ALA A 19 -7.76 -20.40 -13.40
CA ALA A 19 -6.59 -20.66 -12.58
C ALA A 19 -5.61 -19.49 -12.57
N GLU A 20 -5.38 -18.86 -13.73
CA GLU A 20 -4.55 -17.66 -13.87
C GLU A 20 -5.16 -16.46 -13.11
N ILE A 21 -6.49 -16.26 -13.22
CA ILE A 21 -7.22 -15.24 -12.46
C ILE A 21 -7.11 -15.50 -10.95
N CYS A 22 -7.24 -16.76 -10.52
CA CYS A 22 -7.10 -17.15 -9.13
C CYS A 22 -5.66 -16.98 -8.62
N ALA A 23 -4.64 -17.28 -9.44
CA ALA A 23 -3.24 -17.05 -9.12
C ALA A 23 -2.91 -15.55 -9.00
N ASN A 24 -3.56 -14.71 -9.82
CA ASN A 24 -3.46 -13.25 -9.75
C ASN A 24 -4.21 -12.62 -8.56
N ARG A 25 -4.90 -13.43 -7.76
CA ARG A 25 -5.57 -12.96 -6.53
C ARG A 25 -4.51 -12.63 -5.48
N VAL A 26 -4.38 -11.35 -5.17
CA VAL A 26 -3.47 -10.91 -4.10
C VAL A 26 -3.83 -11.58 -2.79
N CYS A 27 -2.84 -12.25 -2.19
CA CYS A 27 -3.00 -12.99 -0.94
C CYS A 27 -3.39 -12.07 0.21
N ALA A 28 -3.98 -12.63 1.28
CA ALA A 28 -4.48 -11.84 2.41
C ALA A 28 -3.40 -10.95 3.04
N ARG A 29 -2.17 -11.47 3.16
CA ARG A 29 -1.02 -10.73 3.71
C ARG A 29 -0.68 -9.51 2.86
N SER A 30 -0.54 -9.67 1.55
CA SER A 30 -0.24 -8.54 0.65
C SER A 30 -1.40 -7.55 0.58
N ARG A 31 -2.66 -8.00 0.65
CA ARG A 31 -3.82 -7.09 0.75
C ARG A 31 -3.76 -6.22 2.00
N ALA A 32 -3.38 -6.80 3.15
CA ALA A 32 -3.23 -6.04 4.40
C ALA A 32 -2.09 -5.00 4.29
N VAL A 33 -0.96 -5.37 3.68
CA VAL A 33 0.17 -4.46 3.44
C VAL A 33 -0.24 -3.30 2.52
N TYR A 34 -0.90 -3.60 1.40
CA TYR A 34 -1.39 -2.59 0.47
C TYR A 34 -2.43 -1.68 1.13
N ARG A 35 -3.32 -2.24 1.95
CA ARG A 35 -4.28 -1.47 2.73
C ARG A 35 -3.62 -0.53 3.70
N ASN A 36 -2.66 -1.00 4.50
CA ASN A 36 -1.91 -0.14 5.38
C ASN A 36 -1.25 1.02 4.61
N SER A 37 -0.68 0.73 3.44
CA SER A 37 -0.11 1.74 2.56
C SER A 37 -1.14 2.81 2.17
N TYR A 38 -2.26 2.45 1.56
CA TYR A 38 -3.22 3.48 1.15
C TYR A 38 -3.95 4.12 2.35
N THR A 39 -4.14 3.45 3.49
CA THR A 39 -4.63 4.08 4.73
C THR A 39 -3.74 5.27 5.12
N ARG A 40 -2.41 5.11 5.08
CA ARG A 40 -1.46 6.20 5.35
C ARG A 40 -1.57 7.32 4.32
N PHE A 41 -1.87 6.98 3.06
CA PHE A 41 -2.13 7.97 2.00
C PHE A 41 -3.41 8.76 2.26
N PHE A 42 -4.50 8.11 2.63
CA PHE A 42 -5.77 8.78 2.96
C PHE A 42 -5.63 9.72 4.16
N VAL A 43 -4.87 9.33 5.18
CA VAL A 43 -4.56 10.22 6.31
C VAL A 43 -3.81 11.47 5.85
N TRP A 44 -2.83 11.33 4.96
CA TRP A 44 -2.13 12.48 4.39
C TRP A 44 -3.02 13.35 3.49
N LEU A 45 -3.94 12.75 2.73
CA LEU A 45 -4.90 13.50 1.92
C LEU A 45 -5.84 14.34 2.78
N LEU A 46 -6.31 13.81 3.91
CA LEU A 46 -7.17 14.56 4.84
C LEU A 46 -6.50 15.84 5.35
N THR A 47 -5.16 15.83 5.52
CA THR A 47 -4.41 16.98 6.03
C THR A 47 -3.90 17.92 4.94
N THR A 48 -3.71 17.42 3.71
CA THR A 48 -2.95 18.15 2.67
C THR A 48 -3.78 18.50 1.45
N ARG A 49 -4.67 17.60 1.02
CA ARG A 49 -5.46 17.76 -0.21
C ARG A 49 -6.83 17.12 -0.06
N SER A 50 -7.58 17.61 0.92
CA SER A 50 -8.88 17.07 1.32
C SER A 50 -9.95 17.14 0.23
N THR A 51 -9.78 18.05 -0.73
CA THR A 51 -10.66 18.23 -1.89
C THR A 51 -10.75 16.98 -2.78
N LEU A 52 -9.73 16.13 -2.79
CA LEU A 52 -9.74 14.86 -3.55
C LEU A 52 -10.62 13.79 -2.91
N LEU A 53 -11.00 13.95 -1.65
CA LEU A 53 -11.79 12.97 -0.92
C LEU A 53 -13.27 13.22 -1.14
N GLN A 54 -14.03 12.14 -1.28
CA GLN A 54 -15.48 12.25 -1.37
C GLN A 54 -16.04 12.73 -0.01
N PRO A 55 -16.92 13.74 0.04
CA PRO A 55 -17.48 14.24 1.30
C PRO A 55 -18.13 13.14 2.15
N ALA A 56 -18.82 12.20 1.50
CA ALA A 56 -19.42 11.04 2.16
C ALA A 56 -18.38 10.13 2.85
N PHE A 57 -17.18 10.02 2.29
CA PHE A 57 -16.09 9.27 2.93
C PHE A 57 -15.56 10.02 4.15
N VAL A 58 -15.35 11.34 4.04
CA VAL A 58 -14.87 12.17 5.16
C VAL A 58 -15.83 12.13 6.33
N SER A 59 -17.13 12.29 6.09
CA SER A 59 -18.15 12.18 7.14
C SER A 59 -18.08 10.82 7.85
N ARG A 60 -17.98 9.72 7.10
CA ARG A 60 -17.83 8.38 7.71
C ARG A 60 -16.58 8.25 8.57
N VAL A 61 -15.46 8.85 8.15
CA VAL A 61 -14.23 8.82 8.97
C VAL A 61 -14.43 9.59 10.27
N ALA A 62 -15.08 10.75 10.23
CA ALA A 62 -15.40 11.53 11.43
C ALA A 62 -16.33 10.75 12.37
N ASP A 63 -17.40 10.14 11.85
CA ASP A 63 -18.35 9.36 12.66
C ASP A 63 -17.64 8.15 13.32
N LEU A 64 -16.80 7.43 12.56
CA LEU A 64 -16.01 6.31 13.08
C LEU A 64 -14.91 6.71 14.07
N ALA A 65 -14.47 7.98 14.04
CA ALA A 65 -13.52 8.49 14.99
C ALA A 65 -14.19 8.74 16.35
N LEU A 66 -15.40 9.31 16.35
CA LEU A 66 -16.21 9.54 17.55
C LEU A 66 -16.57 8.23 18.26
N ASP A 67 -16.84 7.17 17.50
CA ASP A 67 -17.08 5.83 18.06
C ASP A 67 -15.88 5.25 18.82
N ASN A 68 -14.64 5.70 18.56
CA ASN A 68 -13.45 5.25 19.30
C ASN A 68 -13.17 6.10 20.56
N ASP A 69 -13.84 7.24 20.72
CA ASP A 69 -13.57 8.22 21.77
C ASP A 69 -14.59 8.15 22.91
N TYR A 70 -15.10 6.95 23.23
CA TYR A 70 -16.07 6.76 24.31
C TYR A 70 -15.42 6.91 25.70
N SER A 71 -15.03 8.13 26.02
CA SER A 71 -14.97 8.74 27.35
C SER A 71 -15.60 10.14 27.25
N ALA A 72 -16.92 10.17 27.41
CA ALA A 72 -17.77 11.31 27.78
C ALA A 72 -17.46 12.70 27.21
N THR A 73 -18.37 13.24 26.37
CA THR A 73 -19.23 14.39 26.74
C THR A 73 -20.22 14.67 25.61
N GLN A 74 -21.50 14.70 25.97
CA GLN A 74 -22.62 14.83 25.07
C GLN A 74 -22.97 16.32 24.92
N ASP A 75 -22.12 17.09 24.25
CA ASP A 75 -22.47 18.45 23.80
C ASP A 75 -22.60 18.46 22.28
N SER A 76 -23.85 18.38 21.84
CA SER A 76 -24.23 18.32 20.44
C SER A 76 -24.14 19.72 19.83
N VAL A 77 -23.00 20.06 19.21
CA VAL A 77 -22.89 21.27 18.37
C VAL A 77 -23.33 20.90 16.94
N PRO A 78 -24.50 21.36 16.45
CA PRO A 78 -25.10 20.76 15.26
C PRO A 78 -24.50 21.19 13.91
N HIS A 79 -23.45 22.02 13.87
CA HIS A 79 -23.04 22.72 12.64
C HIS A 79 -21.56 22.62 12.26
N ALA A 80 -20.77 21.80 12.95
CA ALA A 80 -19.36 21.60 12.57
C ALA A 80 -19.27 20.82 11.25
N SER A 81 -18.51 21.36 10.29
CA SER A 81 -18.22 20.69 9.03
C SER A 81 -17.56 19.33 9.31
N SER A 82 -17.77 18.33 8.45
CA SER A 82 -17.19 16.98 8.65
C SER A 82 -15.67 16.97 8.81
N PHE A 83 -14.98 18.02 8.33
CA PHE A 83 -13.55 18.21 8.49
C PHE A 83 -13.15 18.71 9.88
N GLU A 84 -13.95 19.57 10.50
CA GLU A 84 -13.72 20.06 11.87
C GLU A 84 -13.92 18.97 12.93
N ARG A 85 -14.66 17.90 12.58
CA ARG A 85 -14.90 16.73 13.45
C ARG A 85 -13.80 15.67 13.39
N LEU A 86 -12.75 15.86 12.58
CA LEU A 86 -11.67 14.88 12.49
C LEU A 86 -10.77 14.93 13.72
N PRO A 87 -10.36 13.77 14.27
CA PRO A 87 -9.48 13.73 15.42
C PRO A 87 -8.09 14.25 15.06
N THR A 88 -7.50 15.04 15.96
CA THR A 88 -6.10 15.50 15.86
C THR A 88 -5.11 14.37 16.14
N ASP A 89 -5.52 13.36 16.93
CA ASP A 89 -4.70 12.18 17.22
C ASP A 89 -4.52 11.31 15.96
N GLN A 90 -3.26 11.15 15.53
CA GLN A 90 -2.93 10.44 14.30
C GLN A 90 -3.24 8.93 14.37
N LYS A 91 -3.21 8.32 15.56
CA LYS A 91 -3.51 6.90 15.76
C LYS A 91 -5.02 6.66 15.63
N LEU A 92 -5.84 7.50 16.27
CA LEU A 92 -7.30 7.47 16.14
C LEU A 92 -7.71 7.74 14.68
N LEU A 93 -7.13 8.75 14.05
CA LEU A 93 -7.40 9.07 12.64
C LEU A 93 -7.06 7.90 11.72
N ARG A 94 -5.90 7.26 11.89
CA ARG A 94 -5.53 6.06 11.11
C ARG A 94 -6.50 4.91 11.32
N ALA A 95 -6.95 4.67 12.56
CA ALA A 95 -7.89 3.61 12.86
C ALA A 95 -9.25 3.85 12.19
N ALA A 96 -9.77 5.08 12.29
CA ALA A 96 -11.02 5.49 11.65
C ALA A 96 -10.95 5.38 10.13
N VAL A 97 -9.89 5.90 9.50
CA VAL A 97 -9.65 5.78 8.06
C VAL A 97 -9.56 4.31 7.63
N SER A 98 -8.82 3.50 8.38
CA SER A 98 -8.71 2.07 8.11
C SER A 98 -10.10 1.42 8.10
N ARG A 99 -10.92 1.65 9.13
CA ARG A 99 -12.31 1.14 9.23
C ARG A 99 -13.18 1.65 8.09
N ALA A 100 -13.10 2.93 7.73
CA ALA A 100 -13.86 3.50 6.62
C ALA A 100 -13.53 2.82 5.27
N LEU A 101 -12.28 2.39 5.08
CA LEU A 101 -11.81 1.65 3.89
C LEU A 101 -12.20 0.16 3.91
N TYR A 102 -12.67 -0.39 5.02
CA TYR A 102 -13.31 -1.71 5.07
C TYR A 102 -14.77 -1.68 4.57
N GLY A 103 -15.34 -0.49 4.34
CA GLY A 103 -16.71 -0.31 3.86
C GLY A 103 -16.95 -0.72 2.40
N SER A 104 -18.11 -0.35 1.86
CA SER A 104 -18.53 -0.77 0.52
C SER A 104 -17.58 -0.30 -0.58
N ILE A 105 -17.14 -1.23 -1.43
CA ILE A 105 -16.34 -0.96 -2.64
C ILE A 105 -17.11 -0.15 -3.70
N THR A 106 -18.44 -0.05 -3.58
CA THR A 106 -19.29 0.70 -4.51
C THR A 106 -19.31 2.20 -4.23
N GLN A 107 -18.78 2.63 -3.09
CA GLN A 107 -18.67 4.03 -2.72
C GLN A 107 -17.19 4.42 -2.70
N PRO A 108 -16.64 4.91 -3.83
CA PRO A 108 -15.24 5.27 -3.89
C PRO A 108 -14.92 6.36 -2.86
N PRO A 109 -13.82 6.23 -2.11
CA PRO A 109 -13.44 7.20 -1.09
C PRO A 109 -12.78 8.46 -1.68
N LEU A 110 -12.39 8.39 -2.95
CA LEU A 110 -11.57 9.37 -3.65
C LEU A 110 -12.21 9.71 -5.01
N ARG A 111 -12.02 10.93 -5.48
CA ARG A 111 -12.23 11.33 -6.88
C ARG A 111 -11.04 10.85 -7.71
N PHE A 112 -11.08 9.59 -8.15
CA PHE A 112 -9.96 8.94 -8.84
C PHE A 112 -9.51 9.65 -10.13
N GLN A 113 -10.41 10.39 -10.77
CA GLN A 113 -10.16 11.13 -12.01
C GLN A 113 -9.35 12.42 -11.78
N GLU A 114 -9.39 12.97 -10.56
CA GLU A 114 -8.66 14.19 -10.18
C GLU A 114 -7.29 13.87 -9.56
N LEU A 115 -6.98 12.59 -9.34
CA LEU A 115 -5.72 12.18 -8.72
C LEU A 115 -4.56 12.27 -9.71
N GLU A 116 -3.50 12.98 -9.32
CA GLU A 116 -2.32 13.17 -10.15
C GLU A 116 -1.11 12.37 -9.65
N ALA A 117 -0.12 12.18 -10.54
CA ALA A 117 1.13 11.52 -10.17
C ALA A 117 1.86 12.30 -9.07
N GLY A 118 1.80 13.64 -9.15
CA GLY A 118 2.39 14.56 -8.18
C GLY A 118 1.87 14.37 -6.76
N ASP A 119 0.57 14.07 -6.57
CA ASP A 119 0.00 13.80 -5.24
C ASP A 119 0.67 12.63 -4.56
N PHE A 120 0.92 11.58 -5.34
CA PHE A 120 1.53 10.37 -4.83
C PHE A 120 3.03 10.57 -4.56
N VAL A 121 3.73 11.33 -5.43
CA VAL A 121 5.13 11.71 -5.23
C VAL A 121 5.27 12.51 -3.94
N ALA A 122 4.47 13.57 -3.79
CA ALA A 122 4.46 14.45 -2.63
C ALA A 122 4.21 13.66 -1.34
N TRP A 123 3.22 12.77 -1.35
CA TRP A 123 2.97 11.89 -0.21
C TRP A 123 4.16 10.99 0.12
N LEU A 124 4.74 10.31 -0.87
CA LEU A 124 5.89 9.43 -0.65
C LEU A 124 7.07 10.17 -0.03
N LEU A 125 7.31 11.42 -0.45
CA LEU A 125 8.36 12.28 0.07
C LEU A 125 8.11 12.73 1.52
N THR A 126 6.89 12.59 2.04
CA THR A 126 6.61 12.79 3.47
C THR A 126 6.92 11.56 4.32
N LEU A 127 7.03 10.38 3.72
CA LEU A 127 7.20 9.13 4.47
C LEU A 127 8.63 9.01 5.02
N ARG A 128 8.72 8.57 6.28
CA ARG A 128 9.98 8.28 6.97
C ARG A 128 9.92 6.91 7.63
N THR A 129 11.08 6.32 7.88
CA THR A 129 11.24 5.14 8.74
C THR A 129 11.01 5.51 10.20
N THR A 130 10.94 4.52 11.09
CA THR A 130 10.90 4.73 12.54
C THR A 130 12.12 5.49 13.07
N THR A 131 13.25 5.37 12.39
CA THR A 131 14.50 6.10 12.67
C THR A 131 14.54 7.50 12.04
N GLY A 132 13.46 7.94 11.38
CA GLY A 132 13.40 9.24 10.71
C GLY A 132 14.11 9.29 9.35
N ALA A 133 14.64 8.17 8.85
CA ALA A 133 15.32 8.11 7.55
C ALA A 133 14.32 8.07 6.38
N GLN A 134 14.77 8.37 5.16
CA GLN A 134 13.98 8.14 3.96
C GLN A 134 13.68 6.66 3.74
N LEU A 135 12.60 6.37 3.01
CA LEU A 135 12.22 5.01 2.65
C LEU A 135 13.25 4.37 1.71
N SER A 136 13.45 3.07 1.88
CA SER A 136 14.18 2.27 0.89
C SER A 136 13.36 2.12 -0.41
N PHE A 137 14.03 1.71 -1.48
CA PHE A 137 13.39 1.40 -2.74
C PHE A 137 12.33 0.29 -2.63
N SER A 138 12.59 -0.74 -1.81
CA SER A 138 11.64 -1.84 -1.57
C SER A 138 10.38 -1.36 -0.83
N ALA A 139 10.54 -0.48 0.16
CA ALA A 139 9.41 0.15 0.84
C ALA A 139 8.61 1.04 -0.11
N SER A 140 9.28 1.83 -0.95
CA SER A 140 8.64 2.67 -1.96
C SER A 140 7.87 1.84 -3.01
N ASN A 141 8.44 0.72 -3.48
CA ASN A 141 7.73 -0.20 -4.39
C ASN A 141 6.49 -0.82 -3.74
N THR A 142 6.51 -1.07 -2.42
CA THR A 142 5.34 -1.58 -1.70
C THR A 142 4.21 -0.56 -1.72
N HIS A 143 4.53 0.72 -1.51
CA HIS A 143 3.56 1.81 -1.62
C HIS A 143 3.02 1.96 -3.04
N HIS A 144 3.90 1.85 -4.04
CA HIS A 144 3.55 1.84 -5.46
C HIS A 144 2.54 0.73 -5.81
N ALA A 145 2.80 -0.50 -5.35
CA ALA A 145 1.87 -1.63 -5.51
C ALA A 145 0.56 -1.42 -4.73
N GLY A 146 0.63 -0.79 -3.56
CA GLY A 146 -0.54 -0.40 -2.77
C GLY A 146 -1.50 0.50 -3.52
N ARG A 147 -0.97 1.47 -4.29
CA ARG A 147 -1.77 2.35 -5.16
C ARG A 147 -2.46 1.60 -6.28
N PHE A 148 -1.75 0.74 -7.02
CA PHE A 148 -2.40 -0.08 -8.05
C PHE A 148 -3.51 -0.95 -7.46
N ASN A 149 -3.27 -1.52 -6.29
CA ASN A 149 -4.29 -2.26 -5.58
C ASN A 149 -5.49 -1.38 -5.17
N LEU A 150 -5.27 -0.11 -4.80
CA LEU A 150 -6.36 0.83 -4.50
C LEU A 150 -7.30 1.01 -5.70
N PHE A 151 -6.76 1.36 -6.87
CA PHE A 151 -7.54 1.50 -8.10
C PHE A 151 -8.29 0.21 -8.45
N ARG A 152 -7.60 -0.93 -8.34
CA ARG A 152 -8.20 -2.24 -8.61
C ARG A 152 -9.34 -2.59 -7.65
N VAL A 153 -9.22 -2.27 -6.35
CA VAL A 153 -10.27 -2.55 -5.35
C VAL A 153 -11.55 -1.79 -5.67
N TYR A 154 -11.43 -0.52 -6.08
CA TYR A 154 -12.57 0.32 -6.43
C TYR A 154 -12.99 0.19 -7.90
N LYS A 155 -12.35 -0.71 -8.66
CA LYS A 155 -12.60 -0.95 -10.10
C LYS A 155 -12.43 0.31 -10.96
N GLU A 156 -11.56 1.21 -10.53
CA GLU A 156 -11.25 2.46 -11.21
C GLU A 156 -10.07 2.27 -12.15
N ARG A 157 -10.12 2.92 -13.31
CA ARG A 157 -9.05 2.86 -14.31
C ARG A 157 -8.04 3.98 -14.06
N MET A 158 -6.76 3.64 -13.99
CA MET A 158 -5.68 4.62 -13.93
C MET A 158 -5.52 5.28 -15.30
N SER A 159 -5.38 6.61 -15.36
CA SER A 159 -5.08 7.29 -16.61
C SER A 159 -3.65 6.98 -17.07
N MET A 160 -3.39 6.97 -18.39
CA MET A 160 -2.04 6.74 -18.90
C MET A 160 -1.04 7.77 -18.39
N THR A 161 -1.46 9.05 -18.29
CA THR A 161 -0.63 10.12 -17.74
C THR A 161 -0.23 9.84 -16.29
N LEU A 162 -1.19 9.38 -15.47
CA LEU A 162 -0.94 9.01 -14.08
C LEU A 162 0.01 7.82 -13.99
N GLU A 163 -0.17 6.81 -14.84
CA GLU A 163 0.69 5.62 -14.88
C GLU A 163 2.13 5.96 -15.33
N GLN A 164 2.28 6.77 -16.37
CA GLN A 164 3.59 7.19 -16.91
C GLN A 164 4.35 8.10 -15.95
N GLY A 165 3.69 9.09 -15.34
CA GLY A 165 4.31 9.95 -14.32
C GLY A 165 4.88 9.16 -13.14
N LEU A 166 4.27 8.00 -12.85
CA LEU A 166 4.64 7.17 -11.72
C LEU A 166 5.65 6.07 -12.05
N THR A 167 5.77 5.64 -13.30
CA THR A 167 6.92 4.84 -13.74
C THR A 167 8.20 5.68 -13.74
N GLY A 168 8.09 6.98 -14.02
CA GLY A 168 9.16 7.97 -13.87
C GLY A 168 9.51 8.33 -12.42
N LEU A 169 8.65 7.99 -11.45
CA LEU A 169 8.77 8.34 -10.02
C LEU A 169 10.14 8.04 -9.41
N LYS A 170 10.78 6.93 -9.80
CA LYS A 170 12.11 6.58 -9.31
C LYS A 170 13.16 7.59 -9.75
N LYS A 171 13.06 8.07 -11.00
CA LYS A 171 13.90 9.13 -11.55
C LYS A 171 13.55 10.48 -10.93
N THR A 172 12.27 10.76 -10.73
CA THR A 172 11.80 12.01 -10.10
C THR A 172 12.27 12.12 -8.65
N ILE A 173 12.08 11.08 -7.84
CA ILE A 173 12.56 11.04 -6.44
C ILE A 173 14.09 11.17 -6.40
N ALA A 174 14.81 10.48 -7.29
CA ALA A 174 16.27 10.59 -7.37
C ALA A 174 16.72 12.01 -7.76
N ALA A 175 16.04 12.66 -8.71
CA ALA A 175 16.34 14.02 -9.15
C ALA A 175 16.05 15.06 -8.06
N GLU A 176 14.91 14.98 -7.38
CA GLU A 176 14.57 15.88 -6.26
C GLU A 176 15.45 15.64 -5.03
N THR A 177 15.92 14.42 -4.83
CA THR A 177 16.93 14.12 -3.80
C THR A 177 18.28 14.73 -4.17
N ALA A 178 18.70 14.63 -5.43
CA ALA A 178 19.95 15.21 -5.93
C ALA A 178 19.94 16.75 -5.95
N ALA A 179 18.77 17.38 -6.08
CA ALA A 179 18.58 18.83 -6.02
C ALA A 179 18.68 19.43 -4.59
N GLY A 180 19.00 18.62 -3.58
CA GLY A 180 19.23 19.08 -2.20
C GLY A 180 17.98 19.12 -1.31
N THR A 181 16.80 18.75 -1.84
CA THR A 181 15.55 18.61 -1.07
C THR A 181 15.38 17.24 -0.41
N GLY A 182 16.33 16.31 -0.57
CA GLY A 182 16.28 14.98 0.03
C GLY A 182 17.66 14.44 0.44
N GLN A 183 17.66 13.48 1.35
CA GLN A 183 18.85 12.71 1.73
C GLN A 183 19.02 11.54 0.74
N PRO A 184 20.27 11.14 0.39
CA PRO A 184 20.51 10.08 -0.58
C PRO A 184 19.74 8.80 -0.22
N MET A 185 18.84 8.38 -1.12
CA MET A 185 17.99 7.21 -0.91
C MET A 185 18.85 5.95 -0.82
N LYS A 186 18.63 5.11 0.20
CA LYS A 186 19.37 3.86 0.39
C LYS A 186 19.11 2.90 -0.77
N ILE A 187 20.11 2.70 -1.61
CA ILE A 187 20.11 1.71 -2.68
C ILE A 187 20.53 0.37 -2.08
N GLY A 188 19.67 -0.64 -2.19
CA GLY A 188 19.94 -1.99 -1.69
C GLY A 188 19.50 -2.26 -0.25
N LYS A 189 19.59 -3.53 0.16
CA LYS A 189 19.49 -3.93 1.58
C LYS A 189 20.85 -3.73 2.23
N ASP A 190 20.88 -3.54 3.56
CA ASP A 190 22.13 -3.66 4.29
C ASP A 190 22.76 -5.02 4.00
N ALA A 191 24.07 -5.01 3.72
CA ALA A 191 24.83 -6.25 3.71
C ALA A 191 24.68 -6.90 5.08
N LEU A 192 24.43 -8.21 5.08
CA LEU A 192 24.43 -8.97 6.32
C LEU A 192 25.81 -8.79 6.97
N PRO A 193 25.92 -8.32 8.23
CA PRO A 193 27.20 -8.20 8.90
C PRO A 193 27.95 -9.53 8.85
N PHE A 194 29.26 -9.47 8.56
CA PHE A 194 30.04 -10.69 8.32
C PHE A 194 30.04 -11.64 9.53
N ASP A 195 29.97 -11.10 10.74
CA ASP A 195 29.88 -11.92 11.96
C ASP A 195 28.53 -12.62 12.10
N LEU A 196 27.44 -11.96 11.68
CA LEU A 196 26.11 -12.57 11.62
C LEU A 196 26.04 -13.64 10.53
N TYR A 197 26.71 -13.40 9.39
CA TYR A 197 26.87 -14.40 8.32
C TYR A 197 27.59 -15.65 8.84
N LYS A 198 28.73 -15.49 9.51
CA LYS A 198 29.48 -16.59 10.12
C LYS A 198 28.63 -17.38 11.11
N PHE A 199 27.96 -16.68 12.01
CA PHE A 199 27.09 -17.30 13.00
C PHE A 199 25.99 -18.15 12.35
N LEU A 200 25.30 -17.59 11.35
CA LEU A 200 24.26 -18.29 10.60
C LEU A 200 24.81 -19.51 9.86
N CYS A 201 25.98 -19.40 9.22
CA CYS A 201 26.64 -20.55 8.58
C CYS A 201 27.00 -21.65 9.60
N SER A 202 27.52 -21.29 10.77
CA SER A 202 27.85 -22.26 11.82
C SER A 202 26.62 -23.01 12.34
N VAL A 203 25.50 -22.31 12.51
CA VAL A 203 24.22 -22.92 12.92
C VAL A 203 23.67 -23.86 11.82
N MET A 204 23.65 -23.42 10.56
CA MET A 204 23.15 -24.23 9.44
C MET A 204 24.04 -25.44 9.09
N LEU A 205 25.34 -25.37 9.43
CA LEU A 205 26.27 -26.49 9.27
C LEU A 205 26.09 -27.55 10.36
N ALA A 206 25.66 -27.15 11.56
CA ALA A 206 25.40 -28.06 12.67
C ALA A 206 24.05 -28.79 12.55
N ASP A 207 23.12 -28.27 11.74
CA ASP A 207 21.77 -28.80 11.56
C ASP A 207 21.62 -29.58 10.24
N THR A 208 21.01 -30.76 10.31
CA THR A 208 20.78 -31.67 9.18
C THR A 208 19.38 -31.57 8.60
N LEU A 209 18.50 -30.72 9.15
CA LEU A 209 17.18 -30.46 8.59
C LEU A 209 17.27 -29.95 7.15
N MET A 210 16.40 -30.47 6.28
CA MET A 210 16.35 -30.12 4.86
C MET A 210 16.27 -28.61 4.60
N ASP A 211 15.55 -27.87 5.43
CA ASP A 211 15.44 -26.41 5.32
C ASP A 211 16.78 -25.71 5.58
N MET A 212 17.60 -26.23 6.50
CA MET A 212 18.94 -25.72 6.79
C MET A 212 19.95 -26.11 5.69
N VAL A 213 19.79 -27.30 5.10
CA VAL A 213 20.54 -27.74 3.90
C VAL A 213 20.23 -26.85 2.70
N PHE A 214 18.95 -26.51 2.50
CA PHE A 214 18.53 -25.61 1.44
C PHE A 214 19.04 -24.19 1.68
N ALA A 215 18.87 -23.67 2.91
CA ALA A 215 19.31 -22.33 3.27
C ALA A 215 20.82 -22.13 3.07
N ARG A 216 21.67 -23.07 3.50
CA ARG A 216 23.14 -22.98 3.29
C ARG A 216 23.51 -23.00 1.80
N THR A 217 22.81 -23.80 0.99
CA THR A 217 23.09 -23.91 -0.44
C THR A 217 22.68 -22.64 -1.18
N TYR A 218 21.51 -22.09 -0.84
CA TYR A 218 21.00 -20.86 -1.46
C TYR A 218 21.82 -19.63 -1.08
N THR A 219 22.29 -19.55 0.17
CA THR A 219 23.08 -18.41 0.68
C THR A 219 24.46 -18.29 0.01
N ILE A 220 24.99 -19.37 -0.58
CA ILE A 220 26.27 -19.37 -1.32
C ILE A 220 26.08 -18.94 -2.79
N ILE A 221 24.88 -19.14 -3.35
CA ILE A 221 24.60 -18.95 -4.78
C ILE A 221 24.03 -17.56 -5.10
N ALA A 222 23.33 -16.92 -4.15
CA ALA A 222 22.62 -15.64 -4.32
C ALA A 222 23.45 -14.43 -3.87
#